data_AF-A0A7X7QVW3-F1
#
_entry.id   AF-A0A7X7QVW3-F1
#
_cell.length_a   1.000
_cell.length_b   1.000
_cell.length_c   1.000
_cell.angle_alpha   90.00
_cell.angle_beta   90.00
_cell.angle_gamma   90.00
#
_symmetry.space_group_name_H-M   'P 1'
#
loop_
_entity.id
_entity.type
_entity.pdbx_description
1 polymer ?
#
loop_
_entity_poly.entity_id
_entity_poly.type
_entity_poly.pdbx_seq_one_letter_code
_entity_poly.pdbx_strand_id
1 'polypeptide(L)'
;MHIETKHINIKEGFWHKRQNINKQVTIKAVQNRFLETGRFDALDFDNEKIPHIFYDSDVAKWIEGVSFTLYKERNTELEKFIDHLIDLIEKNRSEDGYFNSHFLRKPEERWKNREDHELYCAGHLMEAAVEYYKA
;
A
#
# COMPACT_ATOMS: atom_id res chain seq x y z
N MET A 1 -9.69 -15.05 23.14
CA MET A 1 -10.09 -15.64 21.85
C MET A 1 -10.15 -14.52 20.83
N HIS A 2 -9.33 -14.57 19.78
CA HIS A 2 -9.32 -13.58 18.70
C HIS A 2 -10.00 -14.20 17.47
N ILE A 3 -11.05 -13.57 16.95
CA ILE A 3 -11.72 -14.02 15.71
C ILE A 3 -11.27 -13.08 14.59
N GLU A 4 -10.61 -13.63 13.58
CA GLU A 4 -10.13 -12.85 12.43
C GLU A 4 -11.30 -12.27 11.62
N THR A 5 -11.11 -11.05 11.12
CA THR A 5 -12.10 -10.31 10.33
C THR A 5 -12.51 -11.05 9.05
N LYS A 6 -11.58 -11.80 8.43
CA LYS A 6 -11.86 -12.63 7.25
C LYS A 6 -12.92 -13.71 7.51
N HIS A 7 -13.12 -14.14 8.76
CA HIS A 7 -14.16 -15.11 9.14
C HIS A 7 -15.51 -14.47 9.54
N ILE A 8 -15.60 -13.13 9.62
CA ILE A 8 -16.80 -12.41 10.05
C ILE A 8 -17.48 -11.75 8.84
N ASN A 9 -18.74 -12.09 8.57
CA ASN A 9 -19.53 -11.50 7.49
C ASN A 9 -20.62 -10.59 8.05
N ILE A 10 -20.45 -9.26 7.90
CA ILE A 10 -21.45 -8.27 8.29
C ILE A 10 -22.42 -8.11 7.12
N LYS A 11 -23.65 -8.58 7.31
CA LYS A 11 -24.64 -8.69 6.21
C LYS A 11 -25.50 -7.45 6.01
N GLU A 12 -25.69 -6.63 7.04
CA GLU A 12 -26.58 -5.47 7.00
C GLU A 12 -26.26 -4.42 8.10
N GLY A 13 -27.07 -3.37 8.16
CA GLY A 13 -26.97 -2.33 9.19
C GLY A 13 -25.86 -1.30 8.95
N PHE A 14 -25.47 -0.60 10.01
CA PHE A 14 -24.55 0.54 9.94
C PHE A 14 -23.18 0.17 9.37
N TRP A 15 -22.55 -0.90 9.89
CA TRP A 15 -21.20 -1.30 9.49
C TRP A 15 -21.14 -1.89 8.08
N HIS A 16 -22.18 -2.63 7.67
CA HIS A 16 -22.29 -3.12 6.29
C HIS A 16 -22.31 -1.94 5.30
N LYS A 17 -23.07 -0.89 5.59
CA LYS A 17 -23.10 0.33 4.76
C LYS A 17 -21.72 0.99 4.66
N ARG A 18 -20.95 1.05 5.76
CA ARG A 18 -19.59 1.60 5.75
C ARG A 18 -18.61 0.74 4.95
N GLN A 19 -18.67 -0.59 5.08
CA GLN A 19 -17.86 -1.50 4.26
C GLN A 19 -18.18 -1.36 2.76
N ASN A 20 -19.46 -1.24 2.40
CA ASN A 20 -19.87 -1.01 1.01
C ASN A 20 -19.36 0.33 0.48
N ILE A 21 -19.39 1.41 1.26
CA ILE A 21 -18.80 2.70 0.84
C ILE A 21 -17.30 2.55 0.59
N ASN A 22 -16.57 1.87 1.48
CA ASN A 22 -15.14 1.66 1.30
C ASN A 22 -14.83 0.89 0.01
N LYS A 23 -15.56 -0.22 -0.22
CA LYS A 23 -15.41 -1.05 -1.40
C LYS A 23 -15.77 -0.33 -2.70
N GLN A 24 -16.92 0.35 -2.73
CA GLN A 24 -17.50 0.89 -3.96
C GLN A 24 -17.00 2.30 -4.31
N VAL A 25 -16.55 3.08 -3.32
CA VAL A 25 -16.21 4.49 -3.49
C VAL A 25 -14.80 4.78 -3.00
N THR A 26 -14.51 4.53 -1.71
CA THR A 26 -13.28 5.04 -1.08
C THR A 26 -12.01 4.48 -1.74
N ILE A 27 -11.96 3.18 -2.03
CA ILE A 27 -10.79 2.55 -2.66
C ILE A 27 -10.44 3.23 -3.98
N LYS A 28 -11.43 3.41 -4.87
CA LYS A 28 -11.19 4.01 -6.18
C LYS A 28 -10.92 5.51 -6.08
N ALA A 29 -11.58 6.22 -5.16
CA ALA A 29 -11.32 7.63 -4.93
C ALA A 29 -9.88 7.89 -4.44
N VAL A 30 -9.38 7.07 -3.51
CA VAL A 30 -7.98 7.15 -3.05
C VAL A 30 -7.02 6.74 -4.16
N GLN A 31 -7.32 5.67 -4.91
CA GLN A 31 -6.51 5.26 -6.06
C GLN A 31 -6.36 6.40 -7.08
N ASN A 32 -7.47 7.03 -7.47
CA ASN A 32 -7.47 8.14 -8.41
C ASN A 32 -6.66 9.32 -7.88
N ARG A 33 -6.82 9.68 -6.60
CA ARG A 33 -6.03 10.75 -5.98
C ARG A 33 -4.53 10.42 -6.01
N PHE A 34 -4.16 9.17 -5.79
CA PHE A 34 -2.77 8.73 -5.76
C PHE A 34 -2.14 8.71 -7.16
N LEU A 35 -2.91 8.34 -8.18
CA LEU A 35 -2.53 8.48 -9.58
C LEU A 35 -2.33 9.97 -9.95
N GLU A 36 -3.29 10.84 -9.62
CA GLU A 36 -3.23 12.29 -9.90
C GLU A 36 -2.02 12.98 -9.24
N THR A 37 -1.57 12.47 -8.11
CA THR A 37 -0.57 13.12 -7.26
C THR A 37 0.75 12.36 -7.17
N GLY A 38 0.91 11.31 -7.98
CA GLY A 38 2.15 10.57 -8.18
C GLY A 38 2.61 9.72 -7.00
N ARG A 39 1.70 9.22 -6.16
CA ARG A 39 2.08 8.27 -5.08
C ARG A 39 2.51 6.92 -5.65
N PHE A 40 1.77 6.39 -6.61
CA PHE A 40 2.12 5.12 -7.25
C PHE A 40 3.36 5.28 -8.15
N ASP A 41 3.45 6.40 -8.88
CA ASP A 41 4.61 6.74 -9.73
C ASP A 41 5.92 6.83 -8.93
N ALA A 42 5.87 7.07 -7.61
CA ALA A 42 7.04 7.06 -6.75
C ALA A 42 7.78 5.71 -6.77
N LEU A 43 7.04 4.62 -6.98
CA LEU A 43 7.58 3.26 -7.06
C LEU A 43 8.26 2.97 -8.40
N ASP A 44 7.99 3.76 -9.45
CA ASP A 44 8.64 3.63 -10.76
C ASP A 44 9.85 4.55 -10.85
N PHE A 45 11.03 3.95 -11.00
CA PHE A 45 12.31 4.65 -10.99
C PHE A 45 12.71 5.18 -12.37
N ASP A 46 11.95 4.82 -13.41
CA ASP A 46 12.05 5.49 -14.71
C ASP A 46 11.53 6.95 -14.60
N ASN A 47 10.78 7.27 -13.53
CA ASN A 47 10.47 8.64 -13.13
C ASN A 47 11.57 9.23 -12.23
N GLU A 48 12.24 10.27 -12.74
CA GLU A 48 13.34 10.96 -12.06
C GLU A 48 12.88 11.86 -10.89
N LYS A 49 11.57 12.07 -10.71
CA LYS A 49 11.06 12.92 -9.63
C LYS A 49 11.32 12.28 -8.27
N ILE A 50 11.95 13.04 -7.39
CA ILE A 50 12.15 12.64 -5.99
C ILE A 50 10.78 12.68 -5.27
N PRO A 51 10.27 11.54 -4.77
CA PRO A 51 8.98 11.49 -4.10
C PRO A 51 9.07 12.08 -2.70
N HIS A 52 7.93 12.29 -2.04
CA HIS A 52 7.94 12.66 -0.62
C HIS A 52 8.48 11.50 0.22
N ILE A 53 9.19 11.80 1.32
CA ILE A 53 9.88 10.83 2.18
C ILE A 53 9.00 9.69 2.74
N PHE A 54 7.67 9.85 2.71
CA PHE A 54 6.72 8.87 3.25
C PHE A 54 5.56 8.48 2.30
N TYR A 55 5.66 8.78 1.00
CA TYR A 55 4.64 8.34 0.02
C TYR A 55 4.48 6.81 -0.02
N ASP A 56 5.52 6.04 0.27
CA ASP A 56 5.43 4.58 0.31
C ASP A 56 4.41 4.09 1.33
N SER A 57 4.23 4.82 2.44
CA SER A 57 3.24 4.46 3.45
C SER A 57 1.79 4.68 2.97
N ASP A 58 1.55 5.67 2.11
CA ASP A 58 0.25 5.90 1.49
C ASP A 58 -0.11 4.72 0.59
N VAL A 59 0.84 4.31 -0.27
CA VAL A 59 0.67 3.15 -1.16
C VAL A 59 0.44 1.87 -0.35
N ALA A 60 1.25 1.63 0.67
CA ALA A 60 1.13 0.46 1.53
C ALA A 60 -0.23 0.38 2.23
N LYS A 61 -0.70 1.46 2.86
CA LYS A 61 -2.03 1.49 3.51
C LYS A 61 -3.18 1.30 2.53
N TRP A 62 -3.02 1.79 1.29
CA TRP A 62 -4.02 1.53 0.27
C TRP A 62 -4.08 0.05 -0.11
N ILE A 63 -2.92 -0.61 -0.29
CA ILE A 63 -2.83 -2.06 -0.51
C ILE A 63 -3.47 -2.83 0.65
N GLU A 64 -3.13 -2.47 1.90
CA GLU A 64 -3.72 -3.08 3.10
C GLU A 64 -5.26 -2.93 3.12
N GLY A 65 -5.76 -1.71 2.89
CA GLY A 65 -7.19 -1.42 2.85
C GLY A 65 -7.93 -2.18 1.76
N VAL A 66 -7.33 -2.33 0.57
CA VAL A 66 -7.88 -3.16 -0.51
C VAL A 66 -7.88 -4.63 -0.12
N SER A 67 -6.81 -5.12 0.51
CA SER A 67 -6.68 -6.53 0.94
C SER A 67 -7.82 -6.96 1.86
N PHE A 68 -8.25 -6.09 2.80
CA PHE A 68 -9.42 -6.37 3.63
C PHE A 68 -10.72 -6.56 2.83
N THR A 69 -10.86 -5.94 1.67
CA THR A 69 -12.03 -6.15 0.79
C THR A 69 -11.92 -7.45 -0.01
N LEU A 70 -10.71 -7.82 -0.41
CA LEU A 70 -10.41 -9.04 -1.14
C LEU A 70 -10.68 -10.31 -0.31
N TYR A 71 -10.57 -10.24 1.03
CA TYR A 71 -11.00 -11.31 1.94
C TYR A 71 -12.44 -11.80 1.73
N LYS A 72 -13.31 -10.91 1.23
CA LYS A 72 -14.75 -11.19 1.08
C LYS A 72 -15.12 -11.43 -0.37
N GLU A 73 -14.48 -10.70 -1.27
CA GLU A 73 -14.79 -10.76 -2.69
C GLU A 73 -13.56 -10.38 -3.51
N ARG A 74 -13.08 -11.34 -4.31
CA ARG A 74 -11.93 -11.15 -5.21
C ARG A 74 -12.25 -10.07 -6.24
N ASN A 75 -11.22 -9.31 -6.62
CA ASN A 75 -11.31 -8.29 -7.65
C ASN A 75 -10.04 -8.30 -8.48
N THR A 76 -10.14 -8.91 -9.66
CA THR A 76 -8.99 -9.14 -10.57
C THR A 76 -8.35 -7.82 -11.04
N GLU A 77 -9.09 -6.71 -11.16
CA GLU A 77 -8.52 -5.41 -11.55
C GLU A 77 -7.63 -4.87 -10.43
N LEU A 78 -8.12 -4.89 -9.19
CA LEU A 78 -7.37 -4.43 -8.03
C LEU A 78 -6.17 -5.33 -7.73
N GLU A 79 -6.32 -6.64 -7.86
CA GLU A 79 -5.23 -7.60 -7.69
C GLU A 79 -4.10 -7.33 -8.68
N LYS A 80 -4.41 -7.26 -9.98
CA LYS A 80 -3.40 -6.93 -11.00
C LYS A 80 -2.71 -5.59 -10.77
N PHE A 81 -3.46 -4.61 -10.27
CA PHE A 81 -2.88 -3.30 -9.96
C PHE A 81 -1.92 -3.40 -8.77
N ILE A 82 -2.29 -4.13 -7.71
CA ILE A 82 -1.40 -4.35 -6.55
C ILE A 82 -0.16 -5.16 -6.97
N ASP A 83 -0.34 -6.24 -7.73
CA ASP A 83 0.76 -7.07 -8.24
C ASP A 83 1.77 -6.21 -9.03
N HIS A 84 1.28 -5.31 -9.88
CA HIS A 84 2.16 -4.38 -10.59
C HIS A 84 2.95 -3.44 -9.65
N LEU A 85 2.33 -2.94 -8.57
CA LEU A 85 3.06 -2.13 -7.59
C LEU A 85 4.11 -2.97 -6.84
N ILE A 86 3.81 -4.23 -6.55
CA ILE A 86 4.75 -5.17 -5.92
C ILE A 86 5.93 -5.44 -6.86
N ASP A 87 5.68 -5.66 -8.15
CA ASP A 87 6.75 -5.84 -9.16
C ASP A 87 7.69 -4.63 -9.19
N LEU A 88 7.15 -3.40 -9.08
CA LEU A 88 7.96 -2.18 -9.01
C LEU A 88 8.78 -2.10 -7.72
N ILE A 89 8.21 -2.49 -6.57
CA ILE A 89 8.94 -2.56 -5.30
C ILE A 89 10.07 -3.59 -5.39
N GLU A 90 9.79 -4.78 -5.91
CA GLU A 90 10.78 -5.85 -6.06
C GLU A 90 11.90 -5.47 -7.03
N LYS A 91 11.56 -4.84 -8.16
CA LYS A 91 12.51 -4.35 -9.16
C LYS A 91 13.47 -3.32 -8.56
N ASN A 92 12.95 -2.38 -7.75
CA ASN A 92 13.69 -1.20 -7.33
C ASN A 92 14.30 -1.29 -5.92
N ARG A 93 14.02 -2.34 -5.14
CA ARG A 93 14.68 -2.54 -3.84
C ARG A 93 16.19 -2.75 -4.03
N SER A 94 16.94 -2.35 -3.02
CA SER A 94 18.38 -2.61 -2.98
C SER A 94 18.70 -4.08 -2.68
N GLU A 95 19.94 -4.50 -2.97
CA GLU A 95 20.39 -5.89 -2.79
C GLU A 95 20.28 -6.38 -1.34
N ASP A 96 20.44 -5.48 -0.36
CA ASP A 96 20.31 -5.79 1.07
C ASP A 96 18.84 -5.87 1.54
N GLY A 97 17.89 -5.68 0.62
CA GLY A 97 16.45 -5.73 0.89
C GLY A 97 15.84 -4.40 1.30
N TYR A 98 16.61 -3.31 1.39
CA TYR A 98 16.03 -2.01 1.72
C TYR A 98 15.18 -1.44 0.61
N PHE A 99 14.03 -0.89 1.02
CA PHE A 99 13.13 -0.14 0.16
C PHE A 99 12.60 1.10 0.87
N ASN A 100 12.89 2.27 0.30
CA ASN A 100 12.11 3.49 0.44
C ASN A 100 12.32 4.31 -0.84
N SER A 101 11.25 4.69 -1.53
CA SER A 101 11.33 5.30 -2.85
C SER A 101 12.10 6.64 -2.87
N HIS A 102 12.08 7.39 -1.77
CA HIS A 102 12.82 8.64 -1.64
C HIS A 102 14.32 8.36 -1.44
N PHE A 103 14.66 7.54 -0.46
CA PHE A 103 16.05 7.33 -0.05
C PHE A 103 16.81 6.38 -0.97
N LEU A 104 16.15 5.53 -1.74
CA LEU A 104 16.80 4.81 -2.85
C LEU A 104 17.26 5.77 -3.96
N ARG A 105 16.66 6.96 -4.09
CA ARG A 105 17.11 8.05 -4.97
C ARG A 105 18.08 9.02 -4.29
N LYS A 106 18.29 8.87 -2.97
CA LYS A 106 19.25 9.61 -2.14
C LYS A 106 19.97 8.67 -1.17
N PRO A 107 20.69 7.64 -1.68
CA PRO A 107 21.21 6.55 -0.85
C PRO A 107 22.18 7.03 0.23
N GLU A 108 22.86 8.15 0.00
CA GLU A 108 23.73 8.80 0.96
C GLU A 108 22.98 9.33 2.19
N GLU A 109 21.67 9.59 2.12
CA GLU A 109 20.85 10.11 3.22
C GLU A 109 20.16 9.02 4.06
N ARG A 110 20.23 7.77 3.60
CA ARG A 110 19.66 6.59 4.27
C ARG A 110 20.12 6.51 5.73
N TRP A 111 19.16 6.36 6.66
CA TRP A 111 19.33 6.22 8.11
C TRP A 111 19.98 7.40 8.85
N LYS A 112 20.19 8.55 8.20
CA LYS A 112 20.81 9.71 8.86
C LYS A 112 19.87 10.43 9.83
N ASN A 113 18.56 10.41 9.57
CA ASN A 113 17.56 11.05 10.40
C ASN A 113 16.37 10.12 10.65
N ARG A 114 16.22 9.70 11.91
CA ARG A 114 15.14 8.80 12.33
C ARG A 114 13.74 9.40 12.13
N GLU A 115 13.62 10.73 12.11
CA GLU A 115 12.34 11.41 11.92
C GLU A 115 11.84 11.37 10.47
N ASP A 116 12.65 10.88 9.52
CA ASP A 116 12.30 10.86 8.10
C ASP A 116 11.54 9.60 7.65
N HIS A 117 10.95 8.87 8.60
CA HIS A 117 9.92 7.85 8.35
C HIS A 117 10.39 6.59 7.57
N GLU A 118 11.69 6.31 7.47
CA GLU A 118 12.17 5.07 6.81
C GLU A 118 11.59 3.81 7.46
N LEU A 119 11.70 3.67 8.80
CA LEU A 119 11.12 2.54 9.52
C LEU A 119 9.59 2.57 9.58
N TYR A 120 8.99 3.75 9.50
CA TYR A 120 7.54 3.92 9.44
C TYR A 120 6.97 3.37 8.12
N CYS A 121 7.59 3.71 7.00
CA CYS A 121 7.24 3.18 5.69
C CYS A 121 7.47 1.67 5.62
N ALA A 122 8.62 1.19 6.12
CA ALA A 122 8.89 -0.25 6.20
C ALA A 122 7.81 -0.99 7.02
N GLY A 123 7.38 -0.42 8.15
CA GLY A 123 6.31 -0.99 8.97
C GLY A 123 4.99 -1.14 8.20
N HIS A 124 4.55 -0.07 7.52
CA HIS A 124 3.31 -0.14 6.73
C HIS A 124 3.42 -1.09 5.54
N LEU A 125 4.58 -1.20 4.89
CA LEU A 125 4.80 -2.20 3.84
C LEU A 125 4.66 -3.63 4.39
N MET A 126 5.14 -3.90 5.62
CA MET A 126 4.96 -5.20 6.27
C MET A 126 3.50 -5.48 6.61
N GLU A 127 2.75 -4.50 7.12
CA GLU A 127 1.30 -4.64 7.37
C GLU A 127 0.56 -4.97 6.07
N ALA A 128 0.82 -4.22 5.00
CA ALA A 128 0.25 -4.45 3.69
C ALA A 128 0.59 -5.84 3.13
N ALA A 129 1.85 -6.26 3.25
CA ALA A 129 2.30 -7.57 2.78
C ALA A 129 1.59 -8.71 3.52
N VAL A 130 1.46 -8.60 4.85
CA VAL A 130 0.77 -9.61 5.67
C VAL A 130 -0.70 -9.70 5.30
N GLU A 131 -1.40 -8.58 5.14
CA GLU A 131 -2.83 -8.59 4.80
C GLU A 131 -3.08 -9.01 3.35
N TYR A 132 -2.22 -8.63 2.41
CA TYR A 132 -2.34 -9.07 1.02
C TYR A 132 -2.07 -10.57 0.86
N TYR A 133 -1.07 -11.12 1.57
CA TYR A 133 -0.80 -12.56 1.59
C TYR A 133 -1.99 -13.39 2.11
N LYS A 134 -2.75 -12.84 3.07
CA LYS A 134 -3.92 -13.51 3.64
C LYS A 134 -5.15 -13.47 2.72
N ALA A 135 -5.15 -12.66 1.66
CA ALA A 135 -6.31 -12.33 0.84
C ALA A 135 -6.47 -13.20 -0.40
#